data_AF-A0ABD3E3G6-F1
#
_entry.id   AF-A0ABD3E3G6-F1
#
_cell.length_a   1.000
_cell.length_b   1.000
_cell.length_c   1.000
_cell.angle_alpha   90.00
_cell.angle_beta   90.00
_cell.angle_gamma   90.00
#
_symmetry.space_group_name_H-M   'P 1'
#
loop_
_entity.id
_entity.type
_entity.pdbx_description
1 polymer ?
#
loop_
_entity_poly.entity_id
_entity_poly.type
_entity_poly.pdbx_seq_one_letter_code
_entity_poly.pdbx_strand_id
1 'polypeptide(L)'
;MQGHLSAWLVKHGIIHRSLGFDYQGIETLQIKSEGWHSIAVILYVYGYNYLRSQCSYDVAPGGLLASVYHLTRIEYGVDQPEEVCIKVSGGPLPGVEHKPKKIKETHSGTRKYHRDLD
;
A
#
# COMPACT_ATOMS: atom_id res chain seq x y z
N MET A 1 -9.72 -13.25 0.60
CA MET A 1 -9.30 -13.15 2.02
C MET A 1 -8.40 -11.93 2.14
N GLN A 2 -8.61 -11.11 3.17
CA GLN A 2 -7.84 -9.89 3.43
C GLN A 2 -6.83 -10.20 4.54
N GLY A 3 -5.56 -9.83 4.37
CA GLY A 3 -4.54 -10.07 5.39
C GLY A 3 -4.48 -8.98 6.46
N HIS A 4 -3.61 -9.19 7.45
CA HIS A 4 -3.52 -8.34 8.63
C HIS A 4 -3.09 -6.91 8.30
N LEU A 5 -2.12 -6.75 7.39
CA LEU A 5 -1.66 -5.41 7.00
C LEU A 5 -2.75 -4.69 6.21
N SER A 6 -3.40 -5.37 5.25
CA SER A 6 -4.50 -4.76 4.50
C SER A 6 -5.65 -4.31 5.42
N ALA A 7 -6.05 -5.15 6.38
CA ALA A 7 -7.11 -4.81 7.33
C ALA A 7 -6.74 -3.58 8.16
N TRP A 8 -5.49 -3.50 8.62
CA TRP A 8 -4.99 -2.35 9.36
C TRP A 8 -4.98 -1.07 8.50
N LEU A 9 -4.47 -1.15 7.26
CA LEU A 9 -4.44 0.00 6.35
C LEU A 9 -5.85 0.51 6.01
N VAL A 10 -6.85 -0.37 5.86
CA VAL A 10 -8.26 0.02 5.69
C VAL A 10 -8.75 0.80 6.91
N LYS A 11 -8.48 0.30 8.12
CA LYS A 11 -8.88 0.96 9.37
C LYS A 11 -8.30 2.37 9.49
N HIS A 12 -7.10 2.60 8.95
CA HIS A 12 -6.41 3.89 8.98
C HIS A 12 -6.61 4.75 7.71
N GLY A 13 -7.54 4.37 6.83
CA GLY A 13 -7.90 5.16 5.65
C GLY A 13 -6.81 5.22 4.58
N ILE A 14 -5.85 4.30 4.59
CA ILE A 14 -4.73 4.28 3.64
C ILE A 14 -5.16 3.49 2.40
N ILE A 15 -5.11 4.18 1.27
CA ILE A 15 -5.55 3.64 -0.02
C ILE A 15 -4.53 2.60 -0.51
N HIS A 16 -5.00 1.36 -0.67
CA HIS A 16 -4.26 0.25 -1.23
C HIS A 16 -5.23 -0.74 -1.86
N ARG A 17 -4.70 -1.70 -2.61
CA ARG A 17 -5.45 -2.86 -3.12
C ARG A 17 -4.82 -4.14 -2.58
N SER A 18 -5.57 -4.95 -1.86
CA SER A 18 -5.11 -6.30 -1.53
C SER A 18 -5.15 -7.17 -2.79
N LEU A 19 -4.03 -7.86 -3.08
CA LEU A 19 -3.93 -8.85 -4.15
C LEU A 19 -4.09 -10.28 -3.64
N GLY A 20 -4.37 -10.46 -2.35
CA GLY A 20 -4.44 -11.76 -1.69
C GLY A 20 -3.08 -12.24 -1.20
N PHE A 21 -2.91 -13.56 -1.14
CA PHE A 21 -1.70 -14.22 -0.67
C PHE A 21 -1.03 -14.94 -1.84
N ASP A 22 0.30 -15.00 -1.84
CA ASP A 22 1.05 -15.79 -2.81
C ASP A 22 1.02 -17.30 -2.48
N TYR A 23 1.75 -18.11 -3.25
CA TYR A 23 1.80 -19.56 -3.05
C TYR A 23 2.47 -20.00 -1.73
N GLN A 24 3.19 -19.09 -1.06
CA GLN A 24 3.82 -19.30 0.25
C GLN A 24 2.96 -18.74 1.39
N GLY A 25 1.80 -18.16 1.10
CA GLY A 25 0.93 -17.54 2.09
C GLY A 25 1.36 -16.12 2.48
N ILE A 26 2.16 -15.44 1.66
CA ILE A 26 2.65 -14.08 1.93
C ILE A 26 1.64 -13.06 1.42
N GLU A 27 1.22 -12.14 2.30
CA GLU A 27 0.27 -11.09 1.94
C GLU A 27 0.88 -10.17 0.88
N THR A 28 0.16 -9.95 -0.22
CA THR A 28 0.58 -9.07 -1.31
C THR A 28 -0.36 -7.87 -1.43
N LEU A 29 0.20 -6.65 -1.37
CA LEU A 29 -0.53 -5.40 -1.55
C LEU A 29 -0.05 -4.65 -2.79
N GLN A 30 -0.98 -3.99 -3.47
CA GLN A 30 -0.67 -3.02 -4.53
C GLN A 30 -0.93 -1.59 -4.04
N ILE A 31 0.08 -0.74 -4.19
CA ILE A 31 0.10 0.66 -3.79
C ILE A 31 0.38 1.53 -5.02
N LYS A 32 -0.19 2.72 -5.07
CA LYS A 32 0.24 3.71 -6.08
C LYS A 32 1.59 4.30 -5.72
N SER A 33 2.36 4.72 -6.71
CA SER A 33 3.65 5.41 -6.50
C SER A 33 3.54 6.57 -5.51
N GLU A 34 2.47 7.35 -5.57
CA GLU A 34 2.25 8.51 -4.68
C GLU A 34 2.11 8.11 -3.20
N GLY A 35 1.63 6.89 -2.90
CA GLY A 35 1.43 6.39 -1.54
C GLY A 35 2.62 5.61 -0.97
N TRP A 36 3.66 5.35 -1.78
CA TRP A 36 4.77 4.47 -1.38
C TRP A 36 5.52 4.96 -0.14
N HIS A 37 5.84 6.26 -0.08
CA HIS A 37 6.59 6.82 1.05
C HIS A 37 5.87 6.60 2.39
N SER A 38 4.56 6.82 2.43
CA SER A 38 3.76 6.59 3.65
C SER A 38 3.75 5.12 4.06
N ILE A 39 3.59 4.20 3.09
CA ILE A 39 3.63 2.76 3.35
C ILE A 39 5.00 2.31 3.82
N ALA A 40 6.09 2.80 3.22
CA ALA A 40 7.44 2.46 3.62
C ALA A 40 7.72 2.83 5.09
N VAL A 41 7.30 4.03 5.51
CA VAL A 41 7.41 4.48 6.92
C VAL A 41 6.58 3.58 7.85
N ILE A 42 5.34 3.27 7.47
CA ILE A 42 4.46 2.40 8.29
C ILE A 42 5.08 1.01 8.44
N LEU A 43 5.56 0.41 7.36
CA LEU A 43 6.19 -0.91 7.38
C LEU A 43 7.41 -0.93 8.28
N TYR A 44 8.27 0.09 8.18
CA TYR A 44 9.42 0.23 9.06
C TYR A 44 9.02 0.35 10.53
N VAL A 45 8.03 1.18 10.86
CA VAL A 45 7.49 1.33 12.23
C VAL A 45 6.83 0.04 12.74
N TYR A 46 6.19 -0.74 11.86
CA TYR A 46 5.62 -2.05 12.18
C TYR A 46 6.66 -3.15 12.37
N GLY A 47 7.95 -2.84 12.18
CA GLY A 47 9.05 -3.76 12.41
C GLY A 47 9.53 -4.53 11.20
N TYR A 48 8.99 -4.28 9.98
CA TYR A 48 9.54 -4.86 8.75
C TYR A 48 10.92 -4.24 8.45
N ASN A 49 11.93 -4.83 9.05
CA ASN A 49 13.29 -4.31 9.19
C ASN A 49 14.27 -4.94 8.19
N TYR A 50 13.81 -5.89 7.37
CA TYR A 50 14.65 -6.59 6.40
C TYR A 50 14.03 -6.61 5.00
N LEU A 51 14.71 -6.00 4.03
CA LEU A 51 14.37 -6.10 2.62
C LEU A 51 14.99 -7.38 2.04
N ARG A 52 14.18 -8.44 1.86
CA ARG A 52 14.65 -9.71 1.28
C ARG A 52 14.98 -9.58 -0.21
N SER A 53 14.13 -8.87 -0.94
CA SER A 53 14.28 -8.72 -2.38
C SER A 53 13.57 -7.48 -2.89
N GLN A 54 14.16 -6.85 -3.89
CA GLN A 54 13.56 -5.78 -4.65
C GLN A 54 13.75 -6.08 -6.13
N CYS A 55 12.65 -5.99 -6.89
CA CYS A 55 12.69 -6.18 -8.33
C CYS A 55 11.70 -5.25 -9.03
N SER A 56 11.76 -5.21 -10.35
CA SER A 56 10.81 -4.50 -11.19
C SER A 56 10.40 -5.36 -12.38
N TYR A 57 9.19 -5.12 -12.88
CA TYR A 57 8.68 -5.79 -14.07
C TYR A 57 7.76 -4.88 -14.87
N ASP A 58 7.69 -5.12 -16.17
CA ASP A 58 6.69 -4.52 -17.06
C ASP A 58 5.33 -5.18 -16.81
N VAL A 59 4.32 -4.39 -16.43
CA VAL A 59 2.95 -4.90 -16.20
C VAL A 59 2.35 -5.48 -17.48
N ALA A 60 2.74 -4.92 -18.62
CA ALA A 60 2.52 -5.44 -19.96
C ALA A 60 3.73 -5.05 -20.82
N PRO A 61 4.05 -5.77 -21.92
CA PRO A 61 5.16 -5.41 -22.78
C PRO A 61 5.12 -3.94 -23.23
N GLY A 62 6.16 -3.16 -22.89
CA GLY A 62 6.22 -1.71 -23.17
C GLY A 62 5.24 -0.85 -22.37
N GLY A 63 4.62 -1.42 -21.34
CA GLY A 63 3.63 -0.78 -20.49
C GLY A 63 4.23 -0.12 -19.25
N LEU A 64 3.39 0.06 -18.23
CA LEU A 64 3.83 0.62 -16.95
C LEU A 64 4.77 -0.35 -16.24
N LEU A 65 5.83 0.20 -15.64
CA LEU A 65 6.68 -0.52 -14.70
C LEU A 65 5.98 -0.65 -13.34
N ALA A 66 6.13 -1.83 -12.74
CA ALA A 66 5.81 -2.08 -11.34
C ALA A 66 7.09 -2.43 -10.60
N SER A 67 7.31 -1.80 -9.45
CA SER A 67 8.36 -2.17 -8.50
C SER A 67 7.77 -3.08 -7.44
N VAL A 68 8.51 -4.10 -7.03
CA VAL A 68 8.12 -5.06 -6.00
C VAL A 68 9.13 -5.03 -4.88
N TYR A 69 8.64 -5.00 -3.63
CA TYR A 69 9.44 -5.01 -2.42
C TYR A 69 8.96 -6.16 -1.54
N HIS A 70 9.85 -7.10 -1.27
CA HIS A 70 9.59 -8.20 -0.36
C HIS A 70 10.27 -7.92 0.98
N LEU A 71 9.46 -7.73 2.01
CA LEU A 71 9.90 -7.29 3.34
C LEU A 71 9.60 -8.37 4.38
N THR A 72 10.49 -8.52 5.33
CA THR A 72 10.40 -9.49 6.43
C THR A 72 10.62 -8.77 7.75
N ARG A 73 9.81 -9.12 8.76
CA ARG A 73 10.02 -8.70 10.15
C ARG A 73 10.91 -9.73 10.84
N ILE A 74 12.21 -9.45 10.90
CA ILE A 74 13.19 -10.30 11.57
C ILE A 74 13.17 -10.01 13.07
N GLU A 75 13.02 -11.08 13.84
CA GLU A 75 13.11 -11.11 15.30
C GLU A 75 14.01 -12.26 15.73
N TYR A 76 14.65 -12.11 16.90
CA TYR A 76 15.53 -13.15 17.42
C TYR A 76 14.73 -14.40 17.81
N GLY A 77 15.20 -15.57 17.37
CA GLY A 77 14.59 -16.86 17.73
C GLY A 77 13.27 -17.18 17.02
N VAL A 78 12.94 -16.46 15.93
CA VAL A 78 11.74 -16.73 15.11
C VAL A 78 12.11 -17.53 13.87
N ASP A 79 11.56 -18.75 13.75
CA ASP A 79 11.83 -19.66 12.63
C ASP A 79 11.06 -19.30 11.35
N GLN A 80 9.86 -18.72 11.49
CA GLN A 80 9.00 -18.29 10.39
C GLN A 80 8.61 -16.82 10.59
N PRO A 81 9.50 -15.89 10.22
CA PRO A 81 9.22 -14.48 10.40
C PRO A 81 8.05 -14.02 9.51
N GLU A 82 7.34 -12.99 9.95
CA GLU A 82 6.24 -12.42 9.19
C GLU A 82 6.77 -11.70 7.93
N GLU A 83 6.13 -11.94 6.79
CA GLU A 83 6.55 -11.42 5.49
C GLU A 83 5.42 -10.70 4.77
N VAL A 84 5.78 -9.71 3.96
CA VAL A 84 4.84 -8.98 3.11
C VAL A 84 5.47 -8.62 1.77
N CYS A 85 4.65 -8.64 0.72
CA CYS A 85 5.03 -8.23 -0.63
C CYS A 85 4.27 -6.96 -1.03
N ILE A 86 5.00 -5.88 -1.34
CA ILE A 86 4.41 -4.62 -1.80
C ILE A 86 4.73 -4.39 -3.27
N LYS A 87 3.69 -4.24 -4.08
CA LYS A 87 3.77 -3.86 -5.49
C LYS A 87 3.43 -2.39 -5.66
N VAL A 88 4.35 -1.60 -6.19
CA VAL A 88 4.18 -0.17 -6.44
C VAL A 88 4.09 0.06 -7.94
N SER A 89 3.04 0.72 -8.40
CA SER A 89 2.86 1.04 -9.82
C SER A 89 2.14 2.39 -9.98
N GLY A 90 2.47 3.16 -11.02
CA GLY A 90 1.85 4.47 -11.28
C GLY A 90 0.43 4.42 -11.87
N GLY A 91 -0.06 3.22 -12.20
CA GLY A 91 -1.39 3.03 -12.77
C GLY A 91 -2.53 3.19 -11.75
N PRO A 92 -3.78 3.38 -12.21
CA PRO A 92 -4.95 3.29 -11.36
C PRO A 92 -5.00 1.91 -10.67
N LEU A 93 -5.44 1.88 -9.40
CA LEU A 93 -5.68 0.63 -8.68
C LEU A 93 -7.07 0.10 -9.06
N PRO A 94 -7.17 -0.95 -9.90
CA PRO A 94 -8.47 -1.47 -10.33
C PRO A 94 -9.23 -2.06 -9.14
N GLY A 95 -10.54 -1.79 -9.04
CA GLY A 95 -11.37 -2.30 -7.95
C GLY A 95 -11.23 -1.55 -6.61
N VAL A 96 -10.50 -0.43 -6.58
CA VAL A 96 -10.52 0.51 -5.46
C VAL A 96 -11.41 1.69 -5.86
N GLU A 97 -12.61 1.80 -5.27
CA GLU A 97 -13.47 2.96 -5.48
C GLU A 97 -12.79 4.23 -4.94
N HIS A 98 -12.34 5.08 -5.85
CA HIS A 98 -12.03 6.47 -5.52
C HIS A 98 -13.36 7.22 -5.39
N LYS A 99 -13.98 7.23 -4.21
CA LYS A 99 -15.07 8.19 -3.97
C LYS A 99 -14.47 9.60 -4.08
N PRO A 100 -14.88 10.41 -5.06
CA PRO A 100 -14.42 11.79 -5.11
C PRO A 100 -14.85 12.47 -3.80
N LYS A 101 -13.90 13.11 -3.10
CA LYS A 101 -14.24 13.97 -1.97
C LYS A 101 -15.22 15.02 -2.51
N LYS A 102 -16.49 14.97 -2.07
CA LYS A 102 -17.49 15.98 -2.45
C LYS A 102 -16.95 17.34 -2.05
N ILE A 103 -16.64 18.19 -3.04
CA ILE A 103 -16.41 19.61 -2.81
C ILE A 103 -17.76 20.16 -2.37
N LYS A 104 -17.90 20.52 -1.09
CA LYS A 104 -19.04 21.31 -0.64
C LYS A 104 -18.81 22.74 -1.13
N GLU A 105 -19.47 23.11 -2.22
CA GLU A 105 -19.58 24.52 -2.61
C GLU A 105 -20.46 25.22 -1.57
N THR A 106 -19.83 25.99 -0.68
CA THR A 106 -20.57 26.95 0.15
C THR A 106 -20.94 28.14 -0.73
N HIS A 107 -22.15 28.68 -0.53
CA HIS A 107 -22.78 29.76 -1.32
C HIS A 107 -22.05 31.13 -1.28
N SER A 108 -20.74 31.16 -1.01
CA SER A 108 -19.89 32.35 -0.97
C SER A 108 -18.69 32.29 -1.93
N GLY A 109 -18.66 31.36 -2.89
CA GLY A 109 -17.63 31.33 -3.95
C GLY A 109 -16.20 31.07 -3.48
N THR A 110 -15.99 30.57 -2.26
CA THR A 110 -14.64 30.28 -1.74
C THR A 110 -14.46 28.78 -1.49
N ARG A 111 -13.58 28.11 -2.25
CA ARG A 111 -13.19 26.72 -1.99
C ARG A 111 -12.37 26.67 -0.70
N LYS A 112 -12.91 26.09 0.37
CA LYS A 112 -12.13 25.81 1.60
C LYS A 112 -11.63 24.36 1.58
N TYR A 113 -10.31 24.20 1.71
CA TYR A 113 -9.69 22.91 2.02
C TYR A 113 -9.87 22.66 3.52
N HIS A 114 -10.68 21.66 3.88
CA HIS A 114 -10.66 21.13 5.25
C HIS A 114 -9.38 20.31 5.41
N ARG A 115 -8.39 20.87 6.12
CA ARG A 115 -7.34 20.10 6.78
C ARG A 115 -7.94 19.64 8.10
N ASP A 116 -8.23 18.35 8.21
CA ASP A 116 -8.46 17.75 9.52
C ASP A 116 -7.07 17.56 10.14
N LEU A 117 -6.75 18.45 11.08
CA LEU A 117 -5.69 18.28 12.06
C LEU A 117 -6.34 17.74 13.33
N ASP A 118 -5.60 16.83 13.98
CA ASP A 118 -5.85 16.05 15.19
C ASP A 118 -6.66 14.76 15.05
#